data_AF-A0A9Q8ZQI1-F1
#
_entry.id   AF-A0A9Q8ZQI1-F1
#
_cell.length_a   1.000
_cell.length_b   1.000
_cell.length_c   1.000
_cell.angle_alpha   90.00
_cell.angle_beta   90.00
_cell.angle_gamma   90.00
#
_symmetry.space_group_name_H-M   'P 1'
#
loop_
_entity.id
_entity.type
_entity.pdbx_description
1 polymer ?
#
loop_
_entity_poly.entity_id
_entity_poly.type
_entity_poly.pdbx_seq_one_letter_code
_entity_poly.pdbx_strand_id
1 'polypeptide(L)'
;MANSKIVTPVIHIGTNDFTTAAHYLTDDYLYLHSTSSKLGQQLIDKYPLFKDNDRLNGKYRNAVFILDVGFPWLNDVTVLRELPSNQILVNRQLEFEQESQNLLAMKGAFYYDYSTPEPLIKDIQHFFYFDPDGYRFNPQAWHFNLQHLVTVHQRGNVYHELEIKPTDDWQLVASPMDSFFLPEKMADKVSIDYQVEDGAELALKITQVDANTKQVIKTVFATGSDLETSFEVLGNEQHSFFQVLLYAKGHGKVQIGDLHIRRSRGPYGEMMPNDLVLKDQKMHGNVGVYFDAGDLKPPLNVYFAGYRTKEGYEGRRMMENFGAPFLLISDWRLEGGAFYLGDVDFENQIVKIIQDKLRELHFQESDLILAGMSMGTFGAMYYGARLNPTGIVLGKPLAELGTIAQNGRVRRPNDFRTSEDMQLYFEPDLSESASQDLDQRYWKNLENGQLQNTTLAIAYMFQDDYNRDAYQGIRTRFAKLNPTGKLLAKGFEGRHNDQTGPIVAWFQRQYWYLLSTFGRKPVRKPHKKARKQKKGA
;
A
#
# COMPACT_ATOMS: atom_id res chain seq x y z
N MET A 1 22.99 -14.72 2.90
CA MET A 1 22.12 -15.90 2.70
C MET A 1 21.22 -15.55 1.52
N ALA A 2 21.28 -16.29 0.41
CA ALA A 2 20.31 -16.11 -0.66
C ALA A 2 18.93 -16.44 -0.06
N ASN A 3 18.05 -15.45 0.07
CA ASN A 3 16.67 -15.70 0.44
C ASN A 3 16.12 -16.68 -0.59
N SER A 4 15.58 -17.82 -0.15
CA SER A 4 14.91 -18.77 -1.03
C SER A 4 13.86 -17.99 -1.84
N LYS A 5 13.97 -18.04 -3.18
CA LYS A 5 13.01 -17.43 -4.10
C LYS A 5 11.59 -17.82 -3.66
N ILE A 6 10.71 -16.84 -3.47
CA ILE A 6 9.31 -17.11 -3.13
C ILE A 6 8.65 -17.58 -4.43
N VAL A 7 8.10 -18.79 -4.41
CA VAL A 7 7.34 -19.35 -5.53
C VAL A 7 5.85 -19.23 -5.21
N THR A 8 5.08 -18.64 -6.11
CA THR A 8 3.64 -18.43 -6.00
C THR A 8 2.91 -19.65 -6.57
N PRO A 9 2.18 -20.45 -5.75
CA PRO A 9 1.38 -21.54 -6.29
C PRO A 9 0.21 -20.99 -7.10
N VAL A 10 -0.06 -21.59 -8.26
CA VAL A 10 -1.29 -21.39 -9.03
C VAL A 10 -2.11 -22.66 -8.87
N ILE A 11 -3.16 -22.61 -8.05
CA ILE A 11 -3.99 -23.75 -7.69
C ILE A 11 -5.24 -23.74 -8.57
N HIS A 12 -5.25 -24.61 -9.56
CA HIS A 12 -6.38 -24.76 -10.46
C HIS A 12 -7.25 -25.93 -10.04
N ILE A 13 -8.50 -25.65 -9.67
CA ILE A 13 -9.49 -26.66 -9.31
C ILE A 13 -10.63 -26.63 -10.33
N GLY A 14 -10.74 -27.69 -11.14
CA GLY A 14 -11.72 -27.81 -12.21
C GLY A 14 -11.39 -28.94 -13.17
N THR A 15 -12.27 -29.24 -14.13
CA THR A 15 -12.15 -30.35 -15.08
C THR A 15 -11.30 -30.03 -16.30
N ASN A 16 -11.16 -28.75 -16.67
CA ASN A 16 -10.30 -28.39 -17.78
C ASN A 16 -8.83 -28.42 -17.33
N ASP A 17 -7.94 -28.86 -18.21
CA ASP A 17 -6.51 -28.92 -17.92
C ASP A 17 -5.76 -27.82 -18.68
N PHE A 18 -5.18 -26.86 -17.94
CA PHE A 18 -4.40 -25.76 -18.50
C PHE A 18 -2.89 -26.04 -18.54
N THR A 19 -2.47 -27.28 -18.27
CA THR A 19 -1.04 -27.67 -18.21
C THR A 19 -0.30 -27.31 -19.50
N THR A 20 -0.96 -27.42 -20.65
CA THR A 20 -0.35 -27.05 -21.95
C THR A 20 -0.08 -25.55 -22.07
N ALA A 21 -0.83 -24.67 -21.42
CA ALA A 21 -0.60 -23.23 -21.40
C ALA A 21 0.34 -22.79 -20.26
N ALA A 22 0.41 -23.57 -19.18
CA ALA A 22 1.21 -23.28 -18.00
C ALA A 22 2.72 -23.13 -18.28
N HIS A 23 3.23 -23.62 -19.41
CA HIS A 23 4.62 -23.40 -19.85
C HIS A 23 4.97 -21.91 -20.03
N TYR A 24 3.98 -21.02 -20.15
CA TYR A 24 4.22 -19.58 -20.24
C TYR A 24 4.67 -18.98 -18.91
N LEU A 25 4.32 -19.61 -17.77
CA LEU A 25 4.70 -19.16 -16.44
C LEU A 25 6.21 -19.30 -16.23
N THR A 26 6.83 -18.31 -15.58
CA THR A 26 8.24 -18.39 -15.16
C THR A 26 8.38 -19.24 -13.89
N ASP A 27 9.62 -19.54 -13.51
CA ASP A 27 9.97 -20.24 -12.25
C ASP A 27 9.57 -19.48 -10.97
N ASP A 28 8.91 -18.33 -11.09
CA ASP A 28 8.26 -17.62 -9.98
C ASP A 28 6.92 -18.26 -9.59
N TYR A 29 6.36 -19.12 -10.46
CA TYR A 29 5.09 -19.77 -10.24
C TYR A 29 5.21 -21.30 -10.22
N LEU A 30 4.27 -21.94 -9.52
CA LEU A 30 4.10 -23.39 -9.53
C LEU A 30 2.64 -23.72 -9.84
N TYR A 31 2.36 -24.13 -11.08
CA TYR A 31 1.02 -24.52 -11.51
C TYR A 31 0.68 -25.94 -11.03
N LEU A 32 -0.47 -26.08 -10.37
CA LEU A 32 -0.96 -27.33 -9.80
C LEU A 32 -2.45 -27.47 -10.12
N HIS A 33 -2.83 -28.58 -10.75
CA HIS A 33 -4.20 -28.86 -11.17
C HIS A 33 -4.81 -30.02 -10.38
N SER A 34 -6.10 -29.93 -10.08
CA SER A 34 -6.85 -31.04 -9.46
C SER A 34 -8.34 -30.97 -9.74
N THR A 35 -8.94 -32.14 -9.88
CA THR A 35 -10.40 -32.36 -9.95
C THR A 35 -10.96 -32.91 -8.64
N SER A 36 -10.12 -33.11 -7.62
CA SER A 36 -10.52 -33.78 -6.38
C SER A 36 -11.37 -32.88 -5.49
N SER A 37 -12.48 -33.42 -4.97
CA SER A 37 -13.31 -32.79 -3.93
C SER A 37 -12.77 -32.96 -2.52
N LYS A 38 -11.65 -33.68 -2.33
CA LYS A 38 -11.08 -33.93 -0.99
C LYS A 38 -10.36 -32.69 -0.47
N LEU A 39 -10.82 -32.12 0.65
CA LEU A 39 -10.17 -30.98 1.30
C LEU A 39 -8.71 -31.26 1.71
N GLY A 40 -8.43 -32.47 2.18
CA GLY A 40 -7.08 -32.91 2.60
C GLY A 40 -6.13 -33.31 1.45
N GLN A 41 -6.49 -33.07 0.19
CA GLN A 41 -5.63 -33.38 -0.96
C GLN A 41 -4.27 -32.67 -0.87
N GLN A 42 -3.21 -33.32 -1.35
CA GLN A 42 -1.84 -32.78 -1.27
C GLN A 42 -1.36 -32.41 -2.68
N LEU A 43 -1.55 -31.14 -3.05
CA LEU A 43 -1.04 -30.59 -4.31
C LEU A 43 0.44 -30.22 -4.20
N ILE A 44 0.85 -29.76 -3.02
CA ILE A 44 2.25 -29.60 -2.63
C ILE A 44 2.60 -30.75 -1.68
N ASP A 45 3.66 -31.49 -2.00
CA ASP A 45 4.13 -32.66 -1.22
C ASP A 45 4.15 -32.38 0.29
N LYS A 46 3.52 -33.25 1.08
CA LYS A 46 3.36 -33.19 2.56
C LYS A 46 2.50 -32.06 3.11
N TYR A 47 1.89 -31.22 2.27
CA TYR A 47 1.03 -30.13 2.72
C TYR A 47 -0.38 -30.31 2.17
N PRO A 48 -1.33 -30.79 3.00
CA PRO A 48 -2.73 -30.86 2.56
C PRO A 48 -3.25 -29.45 2.26
N LEU A 49 -4.13 -29.32 1.26
CA LEU A 49 -4.72 -28.06 0.81
C LEU A 49 -5.42 -27.36 1.98
N PHE A 50 -6.31 -28.08 2.65
CA PHE A 50 -6.91 -27.70 3.92
C PHE A 50 -6.42 -28.61 5.06
N LYS A 51 -6.28 -28.06 6.26
CA LYS A 51 -5.93 -28.81 7.47
C LYS A 51 -7.18 -29.47 8.06
N ASP A 52 -7.01 -30.35 9.05
CA ASP A 52 -8.09 -31.06 9.74
C ASP A 52 -9.14 -30.17 10.43
N ASN A 53 -8.86 -28.87 10.58
CA ASN A 53 -9.79 -27.87 11.10
C ASN A 53 -10.41 -27.00 9.99
N ASP A 54 -10.41 -27.51 8.77
CA ASP A 54 -10.88 -26.90 7.53
C ASP A 54 -10.24 -25.56 7.16
N ARG A 55 -9.14 -25.18 7.86
CA ARG A 55 -8.38 -23.97 7.54
C ARG A 55 -7.47 -24.20 6.36
N LEU A 56 -7.38 -23.21 5.46
CA LEU A 56 -6.42 -23.26 4.38
C LEU A 56 -5.00 -23.41 4.95
N ASN A 57 -4.23 -24.33 4.39
CA ASN A 57 -2.88 -24.54 4.83
C ASN A 57 -2.00 -23.33 4.45
N GLY A 58 -1.22 -22.82 5.40
CA GLY A 58 -0.40 -21.62 5.22
C GLY A 58 0.67 -21.71 4.14
N LYS A 59 0.87 -22.87 3.50
CA LYS A 59 1.65 -23.00 2.27
C LYS A 59 0.94 -22.45 1.03
N TYR A 60 -0.39 -22.44 1.02
CA TYR A 60 -1.24 -21.93 -0.06
C TYR A 60 -1.75 -20.51 0.21
N ARG A 61 -1.35 -19.88 1.32
CA ARG A 61 -1.84 -18.54 1.72
C ARG A 61 -1.55 -17.41 0.71
N ASN A 62 -0.57 -17.63 -0.17
CA ASN A 62 -0.16 -16.68 -1.21
C ASN A 62 -0.56 -17.18 -2.61
N ALA A 63 -1.33 -18.26 -2.69
CA ALA A 63 -1.62 -18.92 -3.95
C ALA A 63 -2.72 -18.18 -4.72
N VAL A 64 -2.58 -18.16 -6.04
CA VAL A 64 -3.64 -17.75 -6.96
C VAL A 64 -4.53 -18.95 -7.20
N PHE A 65 -5.81 -18.86 -6.85
CA PHE A 65 -6.79 -19.91 -7.06
C PHE A 65 -7.54 -19.68 -8.37
N ILE A 66 -7.57 -20.68 -9.24
CA ILE A 66 -8.45 -20.72 -10.41
C ILE A 66 -9.61 -21.66 -10.06
N LEU A 67 -10.81 -21.10 -9.97
CA LEU A 67 -12.06 -21.84 -9.80
C LEU A 67 -12.68 -22.00 -11.18
N ASP A 68 -12.60 -23.21 -11.73
CA ASP A 68 -13.01 -23.50 -13.11
C ASP A 68 -14.18 -24.49 -13.17
N VAL A 69 -14.73 -24.72 -14.37
CA VAL A 69 -15.81 -25.69 -14.60
C VAL A 69 -15.51 -27.01 -13.87
N GLY A 70 -16.48 -27.52 -13.10
CA GLY A 70 -16.29 -28.71 -12.26
C GLY A 70 -15.70 -28.44 -10.88
N PHE A 71 -15.56 -27.18 -10.47
CA PHE A 71 -15.20 -26.80 -9.10
C PHE A 71 -16.15 -27.43 -8.06
N PRO A 72 -15.67 -28.26 -7.12
CA PRO A 72 -16.52 -29.10 -6.28
C PRO A 72 -17.16 -28.36 -5.09
N TRP A 73 -16.73 -27.13 -4.79
CA TRP A 73 -17.13 -26.38 -3.59
C TRP A 73 -17.89 -25.09 -3.91
N LEU A 74 -18.63 -25.05 -5.02
CA LEU A 74 -19.41 -23.89 -5.48
C LEU A 74 -20.19 -23.20 -4.35
N ASN A 75 -20.96 -23.95 -3.58
CA ASN A 75 -21.81 -23.39 -2.51
C ASN A 75 -21.32 -23.74 -1.10
N ASP A 76 -20.07 -24.19 -0.95
CA ASP A 76 -19.47 -24.39 0.36
C ASP A 76 -18.83 -23.08 0.86
N VAL A 77 -19.65 -22.27 1.53
CA VAL A 77 -19.22 -21.00 2.12
C VAL A 77 -18.13 -21.16 3.18
N THR A 78 -17.94 -22.36 3.75
CA THR A 78 -16.86 -22.61 4.71
C THR A 78 -15.53 -22.69 3.98
N VAL A 79 -15.49 -23.42 2.87
CA VAL A 79 -14.29 -23.53 2.00
C VAL A 79 -13.97 -22.20 1.33
N LEU A 80 -14.97 -21.54 0.71
CA LEU A 80 -14.77 -20.26 0.02
C LEU A 80 -14.25 -19.16 0.97
N ARG A 81 -14.68 -19.16 2.24
CA ARG A 81 -14.22 -18.19 3.24
C ARG A 81 -12.74 -18.36 3.60
N GLU A 82 -12.19 -19.55 3.44
CA GLU A 82 -10.78 -19.84 3.74
C GLU A 82 -9.83 -19.55 2.58
N LEU A 83 -10.37 -19.30 1.37
CA LEU A 83 -9.57 -18.87 0.23
C LEU A 83 -8.96 -17.47 0.47
N PRO A 84 -7.75 -17.22 -0.05
CA PRO A 84 -7.05 -15.95 0.12
C PRO A 84 -7.79 -14.83 -0.61
N SER A 85 -8.00 -13.69 0.07
CA SER A 85 -8.59 -12.51 -0.55
C SER A 85 -7.71 -12.00 -1.71
N ASN A 86 -8.34 -11.46 -2.75
CA ASN A 86 -7.71 -10.84 -3.91
C ASN A 86 -6.84 -11.77 -4.76
N GLN A 87 -6.95 -13.09 -4.56
CA GLN A 87 -6.16 -14.11 -5.25
C GLN A 87 -7.06 -15.23 -5.79
N ILE A 88 -8.29 -14.91 -6.18
CA ILE A 88 -9.29 -15.86 -6.69
C ILE A 88 -9.71 -15.42 -8.08
N LEU A 89 -9.58 -16.33 -9.06
CA LEU A 89 -9.96 -16.18 -10.46
C LEU A 89 -11.09 -17.17 -10.74
N VAL A 90 -12.26 -16.68 -11.11
CA VAL A 90 -13.49 -17.46 -11.22
C VAL A 90 -13.94 -17.51 -12.67
N ASN A 91 -14.18 -18.71 -13.21
CA ASN A 91 -14.79 -18.85 -14.52
C ASN A 91 -16.23 -18.31 -14.47
N ARG A 92 -16.60 -17.40 -15.38
CA ARG A 92 -17.95 -16.82 -15.47
C ARG A 92 -19.05 -17.85 -15.73
N GLN A 93 -18.72 -19.04 -16.22
CA GLN A 93 -19.67 -20.13 -16.42
C GLN A 93 -20.10 -20.83 -15.13
N LEU A 94 -19.42 -20.58 -14.01
CA LEU A 94 -19.79 -21.15 -12.72
C LEU A 94 -20.98 -20.39 -12.11
N GLU A 95 -22.03 -21.13 -11.80
CA GLU A 95 -23.24 -20.60 -11.17
C GLU A 95 -23.19 -20.80 -9.64
N PHE A 96 -22.87 -19.72 -8.93
CA PHE A 96 -22.84 -19.68 -7.48
C PHE A 96 -24.21 -19.25 -6.91
N GLU A 97 -24.59 -19.78 -5.75
CA GLU A 97 -25.69 -19.20 -4.96
C GLU A 97 -25.33 -17.79 -4.47
N GLN A 98 -26.35 -16.97 -4.19
CA GLN A 98 -26.18 -15.56 -3.82
C GLN A 98 -25.23 -15.36 -2.63
N GLU A 99 -25.27 -16.25 -1.63
CA GLU A 99 -24.38 -16.18 -0.47
C GLU A 99 -22.90 -16.35 -0.88
N SER A 100 -22.60 -17.35 -1.72
CA SER A 100 -21.26 -17.57 -2.27
C SER A 100 -20.81 -16.42 -3.18
N GLN A 101 -21.70 -15.86 -4.00
CA GLN A 101 -21.40 -14.69 -4.83
C GLN A 101 -21.00 -13.49 -3.97
N ASN A 102 -21.78 -13.19 -2.93
CA ASN A 102 -21.49 -12.11 -1.99
C ASN A 102 -20.16 -12.34 -1.27
N LEU A 103 -19.89 -13.57 -0.84
CA LEU A 103 -18.64 -13.96 -0.21
C LEU A 103 -17.44 -13.77 -1.16
N LEU A 104 -17.53 -14.23 -2.40
CA LEU A 104 -16.49 -14.06 -3.41
C LEU A 104 -16.24 -12.58 -3.75
N ALA A 105 -17.31 -11.77 -3.83
CA ALA A 105 -17.19 -10.33 -4.00
C ALA A 105 -16.44 -9.67 -2.82
N MET A 106 -16.79 -10.04 -1.57
CA MET A 106 -16.07 -9.56 -0.38
C MET A 106 -14.61 -10.04 -0.35
N LYS A 107 -14.33 -11.22 -0.89
CA LYS A 107 -12.98 -11.75 -1.07
C LYS A 107 -12.23 -11.13 -2.25
N GLY A 108 -12.81 -10.21 -3.01
CA GLY A 108 -12.16 -9.58 -4.14
C GLY A 108 -11.84 -10.57 -5.27
N ALA A 109 -12.73 -11.53 -5.54
CA ALA A 109 -12.57 -12.46 -6.65
C ALA A 109 -12.69 -11.74 -8.00
N PHE A 110 -11.82 -12.09 -8.94
CA PHE A 110 -11.90 -11.66 -10.33
C PHE A 110 -12.56 -12.73 -11.18
N TYR A 111 -13.19 -12.32 -12.28
CA TYR A 111 -13.94 -13.22 -13.16
C TYR A 111 -13.34 -13.23 -14.56
N TYR A 112 -13.13 -14.42 -15.12
CA TYR A 112 -12.63 -14.62 -16.48
C TYR A 112 -13.64 -15.36 -17.35
N ASP A 113 -13.58 -15.11 -18.66
CA ASP A 113 -14.42 -15.72 -19.69
C ASP A 113 -13.59 -15.94 -20.96
N TYR A 114 -12.52 -16.71 -20.80
CA TYR A 114 -11.67 -17.10 -21.92
C TYR A 114 -12.10 -18.48 -22.41
N SER A 115 -12.27 -18.59 -23.73
CA SER A 115 -12.52 -19.87 -24.39
C SER A 115 -11.30 -20.78 -24.43
N THR A 116 -10.10 -20.24 -24.20
CA THR A 116 -8.83 -20.96 -24.13
C THR A 116 -8.02 -20.50 -22.91
N PRO A 117 -7.11 -21.33 -22.37
CA PRO A 117 -6.42 -21.02 -21.11
C PRO A 117 -5.30 -19.97 -21.23
N GLU A 118 -4.77 -19.72 -22.42
CA GLU A 118 -3.57 -18.89 -22.62
C GLU A 118 -3.71 -17.46 -22.12
N PRO A 119 -4.82 -16.73 -22.35
CA PRO A 119 -4.97 -15.36 -21.84
C PRO A 119 -4.92 -15.29 -20.32
N LEU A 120 -5.63 -16.20 -19.62
CA LEU A 120 -5.62 -16.23 -18.15
C LEU A 120 -4.22 -16.53 -17.59
N ILE A 121 -3.51 -17.49 -18.18
CA ILE A 121 -2.14 -17.82 -17.77
C ILE A 121 -1.20 -16.63 -18.00
N LYS A 122 -1.38 -15.89 -19.10
CA LYS A 122 -0.64 -14.65 -19.35
C LYS A 122 -0.97 -13.59 -18.30
N ASP A 123 -2.23 -13.39 -17.95
CA ASP A 123 -2.61 -12.43 -16.91
C ASP A 123 -2.00 -12.79 -15.55
N ILE A 124 -2.04 -14.08 -15.17
CA ILE A 124 -1.40 -14.59 -13.94
C ILE A 124 0.09 -14.26 -13.95
N GLN A 125 0.80 -14.57 -15.04
CA GLN A 125 2.23 -14.30 -15.18
C GLN A 125 2.55 -12.82 -14.95
N HIS A 126 1.83 -11.92 -15.64
CA HIS A 126 2.15 -10.49 -15.64
C HIS A 126 1.71 -9.78 -14.37
N PHE A 127 0.59 -10.18 -13.76
CA PHE A 127 -0.12 -9.33 -12.79
C PHE A 127 -0.32 -9.96 -11.41
N PHE A 128 -0.08 -11.26 -11.22
CA PHE A 128 -0.34 -11.96 -9.94
C PHE A 128 0.92 -12.39 -9.17
N TYR A 129 2.04 -11.68 -9.36
CA TYR A 129 3.27 -11.90 -8.61
C TYR A 129 3.12 -11.52 -7.13
N PHE A 130 3.94 -12.09 -6.25
CA PHE A 130 3.68 -12.08 -4.81
C PHE A 130 3.79 -10.70 -4.13
N ASP A 131 4.92 -10.01 -4.30
CA ASP A 131 5.21 -8.76 -3.59
C ASP A 131 5.03 -7.54 -4.51
N PRO A 132 4.47 -6.43 -4.01
CA PRO A 132 4.42 -5.19 -4.76
C PRO A 132 5.84 -4.62 -4.93
N ASP A 133 6.08 -3.96 -6.06
CA ASP A 133 7.35 -3.32 -6.34
C ASP A 133 7.11 -1.97 -7.02
N GLY A 134 7.78 -0.94 -6.52
CA GLY A 134 7.61 0.42 -7.03
C GLY A 134 8.66 1.33 -6.45
N TYR A 135 9.06 2.31 -7.26
CA TYR A 135 10.06 3.31 -6.92
C TYR A 135 9.72 4.61 -7.63
N ARG A 136 10.35 5.68 -7.16
CA ARG A 136 10.15 7.03 -7.69
C ARG A 136 11.48 7.67 -8.04
N PHE A 137 11.46 8.53 -9.03
CA PHE A 137 12.51 9.51 -9.26
C PHE A 137 12.05 10.83 -8.68
N ASN A 138 12.82 11.33 -7.73
CA ASN A 138 12.53 12.59 -7.08
C ASN A 138 12.68 13.77 -8.06
N PRO A 139 12.24 14.99 -7.71
CA PRO A 139 12.23 16.09 -8.66
C PRO A 139 13.63 16.46 -9.18
N GLN A 140 14.69 16.15 -8.43
CA GLN A 140 16.07 16.41 -8.86
C GLN A 140 16.53 15.53 -10.03
N ALA A 141 15.79 14.47 -10.37
CA ALA A 141 16.12 13.61 -11.51
C ALA A 141 15.79 14.26 -12.86
N TRP A 142 14.98 15.33 -12.88
CA TRP A 142 14.57 16.02 -14.09
C TRP A 142 15.68 16.86 -14.70
N HIS A 143 15.85 16.72 -16.02
CA HIS A 143 16.72 17.53 -16.84
C HIS A 143 15.86 18.43 -17.71
N PHE A 144 16.12 19.74 -17.65
CA PHE A 144 15.27 20.74 -18.29
C PHE A 144 15.81 21.18 -19.64
N ASN A 145 14.92 21.27 -20.62
CA ASN A 145 15.22 21.91 -21.90
C ASN A 145 14.92 23.42 -21.81
N LEU A 146 15.93 24.19 -21.41
CA LEU A 146 15.80 25.63 -21.19
C LEU A 146 15.45 26.43 -22.45
N GLN A 147 15.56 25.84 -23.65
CA GLN A 147 15.17 26.52 -24.88
C GLN A 147 13.69 26.90 -24.90
N HIS A 148 12.82 26.11 -24.26
CA HIS A 148 11.36 26.30 -24.26
C HIS A 148 10.80 26.83 -22.93
N LEU A 149 11.67 27.17 -21.98
CA LEU A 149 11.29 27.64 -20.66
C LEU A 149 11.75 29.08 -20.43
N VAL A 150 10.91 29.88 -19.77
CA VAL A 150 11.23 31.24 -19.31
C VAL A 150 12.02 31.14 -18.00
N THR A 151 11.48 30.39 -17.03
CA THR A 151 12.11 30.15 -15.73
C THR A 151 11.95 28.69 -15.30
N VAL A 152 12.85 28.27 -14.40
CA VAL A 152 12.75 27.02 -13.65
C VAL A 152 12.99 27.38 -12.18
N HIS A 153 11.98 27.17 -11.35
CA HIS A 153 12.06 27.38 -9.90
C HIS A 153 11.94 26.03 -9.18
N GLN A 154 12.74 25.81 -8.15
CA GLN A 154 12.70 24.58 -7.35
C GLN A 154 12.10 24.87 -5.98
N ARG A 155 11.06 24.12 -5.59
CA ARG A 155 10.48 24.16 -4.24
C ARG A 155 10.91 22.92 -3.46
N GLY A 156 12.00 23.03 -2.70
CA GLY A 156 12.58 21.90 -1.96
C GLY A 156 12.83 20.70 -2.89
N ASN A 157 12.59 19.49 -2.40
CA ASN A 157 12.43 18.29 -3.21
C ASN A 157 10.95 17.92 -3.40
N VAL A 158 10.07 18.93 -3.40
CA VAL A 158 8.63 18.73 -3.62
C VAL A 158 8.30 18.76 -5.10
N TYR A 159 8.67 19.84 -5.78
CA TYR A 159 8.44 20.00 -7.22
C TYR A 159 9.38 21.05 -7.85
N HIS A 160 9.45 21.01 -9.18
CA HIS A 160 9.92 22.11 -10.02
C HIS A 160 8.75 22.83 -10.66
N GLU A 161 8.75 24.17 -10.60
CA GLU A 161 7.82 25.03 -11.32
C GLU A 161 8.50 25.53 -12.60
N LEU A 162 7.87 25.24 -13.73
CA LEU A 162 8.36 25.55 -15.07
C LEU A 162 7.44 26.58 -15.70
N GLU A 163 7.97 27.76 -16.06
CA GLU A 163 7.22 28.74 -16.84
C GLU A 163 7.49 28.52 -18.33
N ILE A 164 6.44 28.21 -19.09
CA ILE A 164 6.53 27.81 -20.50
C ILE A 164 6.65 29.05 -21.39
N LYS A 165 7.56 29.05 -22.36
CA LYS A 165 7.56 30.05 -23.43
C LYS A 165 6.31 29.85 -24.31
N PRO A 166 5.47 30.88 -24.51
CA PRO A 166 4.20 30.74 -25.24
C PRO A 166 4.36 30.04 -26.59
N THR A 167 3.59 28.97 -26.80
CA THR A 167 3.64 28.16 -28.03
C THR A 167 2.36 27.34 -28.20
N ASP A 168 1.92 27.13 -29.43
CA ASP A 168 0.79 26.24 -29.74
C ASP A 168 1.26 24.78 -29.96
N ASP A 169 2.57 24.57 -30.11
CA ASP A 169 3.18 23.26 -30.40
C ASP A 169 3.70 22.59 -29.12
N TRP A 170 3.59 21.26 -29.06
CA TRP A 170 4.19 20.47 -27.98
C TRP A 170 5.72 20.55 -28.00
N GLN A 171 6.31 21.10 -26.93
CA GLN A 171 7.76 21.21 -26.76
C GLN A 171 8.26 20.25 -25.68
N LEU A 172 9.39 19.60 -25.92
CA LEU A 172 10.08 18.81 -24.89
C LEU A 172 10.62 19.78 -23.84
N VAL A 173 10.09 19.72 -22.61
CA VAL A 173 10.48 20.62 -21.52
C VAL A 173 11.33 19.93 -20.45
N ALA A 174 11.13 18.63 -20.23
CA ALA A 174 11.94 17.87 -19.28
C ALA A 174 12.08 16.38 -19.64
N SER A 175 13.13 15.75 -19.11
CA SER A 175 13.35 14.29 -19.18
C SER A 175 14.17 13.78 -17.99
N PRO A 176 13.97 12.54 -17.53
CA PRO A 176 14.94 11.86 -16.68
C PRO A 176 16.21 11.53 -17.49
N MET A 177 17.35 11.29 -16.82
CA MET A 177 18.58 10.85 -17.52
C MET A 177 18.48 9.43 -18.06
N ASP A 178 17.77 8.56 -17.33
CA ASP A 178 17.84 7.12 -17.53
C ASP A 178 16.64 6.59 -18.31
N SER A 179 16.88 5.51 -19.06
CA SER A 179 15.82 4.62 -19.52
C SER A 179 15.52 3.57 -18.45
N PHE A 180 14.28 3.13 -18.37
CA PHE A 180 13.81 2.18 -17.37
C PHE A 180 13.82 0.76 -17.94
N PHE A 181 14.42 -0.18 -17.20
CA PHE A 181 14.44 -1.60 -17.59
C PHE A 181 13.11 -2.28 -17.24
N LEU A 182 12.54 -2.98 -18.23
CA LEU A 182 11.34 -3.79 -18.08
C LEU A 182 11.70 -5.26 -18.31
N PRO A 183 11.64 -6.12 -17.27
CA PRO A 183 11.79 -7.56 -17.41
C PRO A 183 10.81 -8.17 -18.41
N GLU A 184 11.14 -9.36 -18.91
CA GLU A 184 10.25 -10.12 -19.78
C GLU A 184 9.02 -10.56 -18.99
N LYS A 185 7.87 -10.68 -19.66
CA LYS A 185 6.62 -11.18 -19.09
C LYS A 185 6.19 -10.47 -17.79
N MET A 186 6.57 -9.20 -17.66
CA MET A 186 6.18 -8.28 -16.59
C MET A 186 5.65 -7.00 -17.23
N ALA A 187 4.91 -6.21 -16.47
CA ALA A 187 4.42 -4.91 -16.90
C ALA A 187 4.76 -3.86 -15.85
N ASP A 188 5.05 -2.63 -16.28
CA ASP A 188 5.22 -1.47 -15.40
C ASP A 188 4.18 -0.40 -15.69
N LYS A 189 3.85 0.38 -14.68
CA LYS A 189 2.99 1.57 -14.72
C LYS A 189 3.83 2.80 -14.46
N VAL A 190 3.58 3.84 -15.26
CA VAL A 190 4.22 5.15 -15.18
C VAL A 190 3.18 6.18 -14.76
N SER A 191 3.48 6.98 -13.74
CA SER A 191 2.67 8.14 -13.35
C SER A 191 3.55 9.28 -12.86
N ILE A 192 3.03 10.50 -12.83
CA ILE A 192 3.74 11.69 -12.37
C ILE A 192 2.90 12.47 -11.38
N ASP A 193 3.56 13.11 -10.42
CA ASP A 193 2.97 14.17 -9.61
C ASP A 193 3.06 15.50 -10.38
N TYR A 194 1.96 16.23 -10.51
CA TYR A 194 1.93 17.48 -11.28
C TYR A 194 0.80 18.43 -10.88
N GLN A 195 0.94 19.70 -11.29
CA GLN A 195 -0.12 20.70 -11.41
C GLN A 195 0.09 21.51 -12.67
N VAL A 196 -1.01 21.97 -13.27
CA VAL A 196 -1.00 22.79 -14.48
C VAL A 196 -1.85 24.03 -14.22
N GLU A 197 -1.30 25.22 -14.45
CA GLU A 197 -2.07 26.46 -14.41
C GLU A 197 -2.93 26.62 -15.68
N ASP A 198 -3.99 27.43 -15.57
CA ASP A 198 -4.85 27.77 -16.71
C ASP A 198 -4.03 28.34 -17.88
N GLY A 199 -4.22 27.75 -19.06
CA GLY A 199 -3.55 28.17 -20.30
C GLY A 199 -2.33 27.33 -20.69
N ALA A 200 -1.83 26.47 -19.78
CA ALA A 200 -0.79 25.49 -20.07
C ALA A 200 -1.40 24.09 -20.27
N GLU A 201 -0.69 23.24 -21.00
CA GLU A 201 -0.99 21.81 -21.10
C GLU A 201 0.27 20.98 -20.93
N LEU A 202 0.13 19.80 -20.32
CA LEU A 202 1.21 18.85 -20.07
C LEU A 202 0.96 17.54 -20.83
N ALA A 203 2.04 16.87 -21.23
CA ALA A 203 1.99 15.57 -21.88
C ALA A 203 3.18 14.69 -21.48
N LEU A 204 2.93 13.38 -21.40
CA LEU A 204 3.96 12.36 -21.24
C LEU A 204 4.12 11.57 -22.53
N LYS A 205 5.33 11.55 -23.07
CA LYS A 205 5.71 10.68 -24.18
C LYS A 205 6.50 9.50 -23.64
N ILE A 206 5.99 8.29 -23.87
CA ILE A 206 6.61 7.05 -23.39
C ILE A 206 6.97 6.19 -24.60
N THR A 207 8.26 5.89 -24.76
CA THR A 207 8.77 5.12 -25.90
C THR A 207 9.43 3.85 -25.39
N GLN A 208 8.85 2.70 -25.72
CA GLN A 208 9.38 1.37 -25.40
C GLN A 208 10.22 0.85 -26.57
N VAL A 209 11.41 0.34 -26.25
CA VAL A 209 12.37 -0.22 -27.20
C VAL A 209 12.79 -1.62 -26.77
N ASP A 210 12.97 -2.50 -27.74
CA ASP A 210 13.46 -3.84 -27.51
C ASP A 210 14.91 -3.81 -27.01
N ALA A 211 15.23 -4.60 -25.96
CA ALA A 211 16.55 -4.53 -25.33
C ALA A 211 17.68 -5.02 -26.24
N ASN A 212 17.39 -5.90 -27.20
CA ASN A 212 18.39 -6.53 -28.07
C ASN A 212 18.54 -5.79 -29.39
N THR A 213 17.43 -5.63 -30.11
CA THR A 213 17.39 -5.06 -31.46
C THR A 213 17.38 -3.53 -31.46
N LYS A 214 17.07 -2.90 -30.32
CA LYS A 214 16.89 -1.45 -30.16
C LYS A 214 15.78 -0.85 -31.02
N GLN A 215 14.92 -1.69 -31.62
CA GLN A 215 13.78 -1.24 -32.38
C GLN A 215 12.69 -0.71 -31.45
N VAL A 216 11.99 0.33 -31.89
CA VAL A 216 10.82 0.86 -31.18
C VAL A 216 9.70 -0.17 -31.24
N ILE A 217 9.24 -0.60 -30.07
CA ILE A 217 8.09 -1.49 -29.92
C ILE A 217 6.81 -0.65 -29.98
N LYS A 218 6.75 0.40 -29.16
CA LYS A 218 5.57 1.25 -29.03
C LYS A 218 5.97 2.65 -28.55
N THR A 219 5.24 3.66 -29.02
CA THR A 219 5.30 5.02 -28.49
C THR A 219 3.89 5.45 -28.12
N VAL A 220 3.72 6.04 -26.94
CA VAL A 220 2.48 6.67 -26.50
C VAL A 220 2.73 8.11 -26.14
N PHE A 221 1.72 8.95 -26.39
CA PHE A 221 1.70 10.36 -26.04
C PHE A 221 0.41 10.62 -25.25
N ALA A 222 0.52 10.67 -23.92
CA ALA A 222 -0.60 10.82 -23.00
C ALA A 222 -0.80 12.29 -22.64
N THR A 223 -2.04 12.78 -22.72
CA THR A 223 -2.41 14.19 -22.44
C THR A 223 -3.72 14.26 -21.65
N GLY A 224 -4.00 15.40 -21.02
CA GLY A 224 -5.28 15.64 -20.33
C GLY A 224 -5.61 14.55 -19.30
N SER A 225 -6.82 13.97 -19.39
CA SER A 225 -7.27 12.90 -18.49
C SER A 225 -6.42 11.63 -18.52
N ASP A 226 -5.65 11.39 -19.60
CA ASP A 226 -4.76 10.22 -19.65
C ASP A 226 -3.65 10.33 -18.59
N LEU A 227 -3.21 11.55 -18.25
CA LEU A 227 -2.23 11.81 -17.18
C LEU A 227 -2.80 11.61 -15.78
N GLU A 228 -4.13 11.71 -15.63
CA GLU A 228 -4.80 11.36 -14.38
C GLU A 228 -4.79 9.84 -14.14
N THR A 229 -4.43 9.05 -15.14
CA THR A 229 -4.28 7.60 -15.02
C THR A 229 -2.81 7.19 -15.17
N SER A 230 -2.45 6.04 -14.61
CA SER A 230 -1.14 5.44 -14.85
C SER A 230 -1.04 4.90 -16.28
N PHE A 231 0.06 5.14 -16.97
CA PHE A 231 0.32 4.51 -18.27
C PHE A 231 1.00 3.14 -18.11
N GLU A 232 0.43 2.09 -18.71
CA GLU A 232 1.02 0.75 -18.69
C GLU A 232 2.00 0.50 -19.85
N VAL A 233 3.19 0.04 -19.50
CA VAL A 233 4.21 -0.51 -20.39
C VAL A 233 4.23 -2.03 -20.21
N LEU A 234 3.67 -2.75 -21.18
CA LEU A 234 3.62 -4.21 -21.17
C LEU A 234 4.93 -4.81 -21.71
N GLY A 235 5.54 -5.70 -20.94
CA GLY A 235 6.70 -6.47 -21.37
C GLY A 235 6.28 -7.64 -22.24
N ASN A 236 7.13 -7.98 -23.21
CA ASN A 236 6.91 -9.11 -24.11
C ASN A 236 7.71 -10.33 -23.62
N GLU A 237 7.91 -11.33 -24.48
CA GLU A 237 8.80 -12.47 -24.19
C GLU A 237 10.29 -12.12 -24.13
N GLN A 238 10.64 -10.87 -24.44
CA GLN A 238 12.00 -10.35 -24.28
C GLN A 238 11.98 -9.14 -23.36
N HIS A 239 13.10 -8.92 -22.67
CA HIS A 239 13.32 -7.70 -21.91
C HIS A 239 13.26 -6.47 -22.82
N SER A 240 12.82 -5.35 -22.28
CA SER A 240 12.77 -4.07 -22.99
C SER A 240 13.25 -2.92 -22.11
N PHE A 241 13.47 -1.77 -22.73
CA PHE A 241 13.64 -0.51 -22.01
C PHE A 241 12.52 0.43 -22.42
N PHE A 242 12.18 1.39 -21.57
CA PHE A 242 11.33 2.50 -21.98
C PHE A 242 11.89 3.83 -21.48
N GLN A 243 11.66 4.88 -22.27
CA GLN A 243 11.99 6.25 -21.92
C GLN A 243 10.71 7.04 -21.67
N VAL A 244 10.75 7.94 -20.69
CA VAL A 244 9.67 8.87 -20.37
C VAL A 244 10.17 10.28 -20.68
N LEU A 245 9.39 11.07 -21.42
CA LEU A 245 9.70 12.45 -21.78
C LEU A 245 8.51 13.35 -21.47
N LEU A 246 8.78 14.54 -20.94
CA LEU A 246 7.76 15.49 -20.56
C LEU A 246 7.66 16.61 -21.60
N TYR A 247 6.47 16.78 -22.15
CA TYR A 247 6.15 17.82 -23.13
C TYR A 247 5.17 18.82 -22.54
N ALA A 248 5.29 20.09 -22.92
CA ALA A 248 4.31 21.10 -22.58
C ALA A 248 4.05 22.05 -23.76
N LYS A 249 2.88 22.69 -23.76
CA LYS A 249 2.51 23.76 -24.70
C LYS A 249 1.59 24.77 -24.00
N GLY A 250 1.21 25.81 -24.72
CA GLY A 250 0.37 26.89 -24.21
C GLY A 250 1.21 27.98 -23.56
N HIS A 251 0.68 28.59 -22.50
CA HIS A 251 1.30 29.66 -21.75
C HIS A 251 1.01 29.49 -20.24
N GLY A 252 1.91 29.96 -19.38
CA GLY A 252 1.76 29.82 -17.92
C GLY A 252 2.71 28.81 -17.33
N LYS A 253 2.40 28.34 -16.11
CA LYS A 253 3.30 27.48 -15.34
C LYS A 253 2.79 26.06 -15.18
N VAL A 254 3.73 25.14 -15.08
CA VAL A 254 3.48 23.74 -14.74
C VAL A 254 4.40 23.36 -13.58
N GLN A 255 3.84 22.70 -12.57
CA GLN A 255 4.60 22.13 -11.47
C GLN A 255 4.75 20.62 -11.71
N ILE A 256 5.97 20.10 -11.60
CA ILE A 256 6.27 18.68 -11.72
C ILE A 256 7.02 18.15 -10.51
N GLY A 257 6.49 17.08 -9.92
CA GLY A 257 7.03 16.38 -8.76
C GLY A 257 7.71 15.08 -9.16
N ASP A 258 7.41 14.03 -8.39
CA ASP A 258 7.95 12.69 -8.56
C ASP A 258 7.47 12.02 -9.86
N LEU A 259 8.36 11.25 -10.48
CA LEU A 259 8.03 10.28 -11.53
C LEU A 259 8.00 8.88 -10.90
N HIS A 260 6.83 8.25 -10.89
CA HIS A 260 6.62 6.94 -10.29
C HIS A 260 6.68 5.84 -11.34
N ILE A 261 7.45 4.79 -11.04
CA ILE A 261 7.52 3.55 -11.81
C ILE A 261 7.14 2.40 -10.89
N ARG A 262 6.00 1.77 -11.17
CA ARG A 262 5.44 0.68 -10.35
C ARG A 262 5.30 -0.57 -11.18
N ARG A 263 5.57 -1.74 -10.61
CA ARG A 263 5.19 -3.00 -11.25
C ARG A 263 3.67 -3.02 -11.37
N SER A 264 3.18 -3.19 -12.59
CA SER A 264 1.76 -3.11 -12.90
C SER A 264 1.01 -4.30 -12.33
N ARG A 265 -0.25 -4.08 -11.97
CA ARG A 265 -1.26 -5.12 -11.78
C ARG A 265 -2.29 -5.13 -12.91
N GLY A 266 -2.03 -4.40 -14.00
CA GLY A 266 -2.92 -4.28 -15.15
C GLY A 266 -4.31 -3.82 -14.74
N PRO A 267 -5.37 -4.49 -15.20
CA PRO A 267 -6.74 -4.18 -14.81
C PRO A 267 -7.09 -4.65 -13.38
N TYR A 268 -6.19 -5.37 -12.70
CA TYR A 268 -6.45 -5.99 -11.40
C TYR A 268 -6.10 -5.08 -10.22
N GLY A 269 -5.46 -3.93 -10.43
CA GLY A 269 -5.11 -2.97 -9.37
C GLY A 269 -4.00 -2.00 -9.78
N GLU A 270 -3.43 -1.32 -8.79
CA GLU A 270 -2.26 -0.45 -8.93
C GLU A 270 -0.97 -1.17 -8.53
N MET A 271 -0.78 -1.48 -7.24
CA MET A 271 0.41 -2.20 -6.75
C MET A 271 0.08 -3.59 -6.20
N MET A 272 -1.17 -3.79 -5.78
CA MET A 272 -1.71 -5.05 -5.27
C MET A 272 -3.05 -5.35 -5.94
N PRO A 273 -3.45 -6.61 -6.11
CA PRO A 273 -4.78 -6.90 -6.65
C PRO A 273 -5.89 -6.29 -5.78
N ASN A 274 -6.85 -5.61 -6.39
CA ASN A 274 -7.93 -4.80 -5.80
C ASN A 274 -7.50 -3.64 -4.89
N ASP A 275 -6.25 -3.19 -4.94
CA ASP A 275 -5.92 -1.96 -4.24
C ASP A 275 -6.49 -0.72 -4.96
N LEU A 276 -6.73 0.31 -4.16
CA LEU A 276 -7.28 1.58 -4.58
C LEU A 276 -6.25 2.68 -4.37
N VAL A 277 -6.30 3.72 -5.18
CA VAL A 277 -5.43 4.90 -5.04
C VAL A 277 -6.30 6.11 -4.73
N LEU A 278 -6.06 6.72 -3.58
CA LEU A 278 -6.57 8.03 -3.23
C LEU A 278 -5.59 9.09 -3.74
N LYS A 279 -6.11 10.22 -4.22
CA LYS A 279 -5.30 11.33 -4.72
C LYS A 279 -5.61 12.61 -3.97
N ASP A 280 -4.56 13.36 -3.62
CA ASP A 280 -4.75 14.76 -3.25
C ASP A 280 -4.94 15.65 -4.48
N GLN A 281 -5.53 16.81 -4.26
CA GLN A 281 -5.72 17.80 -5.31
C GLN A 281 -4.49 18.69 -5.52
N LYS A 282 -3.48 18.60 -4.65
CA LYS A 282 -2.35 19.53 -4.65
C LYS A 282 -1.30 19.17 -5.69
N MET A 283 -0.95 17.90 -5.84
CA MET A 283 0.02 17.45 -6.86
C MET A 283 -0.42 16.14 -7.52
N HIS A 284 -1.68 15.73 -7.33
CA HIS A 284 -2.18 14.39 -7.67
C HIS A 284 -1.45 13.27 -6.93
N GLY A 285 -0.91 13.57 -5.73
CA GLY A 285 -0.10 12.65 -4.96
C GLY A 285 -0.88 11.40 -4.53
N ASN A 286 -0.27 10.22 -4.64
CA ASN A 286 -0.96 8.95 -4.49
C ASN A 286 -0.85 8.37 -3.05
N VAL A 287 -1.97 7.92 -2.49
CA VAL A 287 -2.03 7.10 -1.27
C VAL A 287 -2.78 5.81 -1.56
N GLY A 288 -2.09 4.68 -1.45
CA GLY A 288 -2.63 3.36 -1.69
C GLY A 288 -3.44 2.82 -0.52
N VAL A 289 -4.56 2.15 -0.82
CA VAL A 289 -5.43 1.47 0.14
C VAL A 289 -5.65 0.02 -0.31
N TYR A 290 -5.22 -0.93 0.51
CA TYR A 290 -5.40 -2.37 0.25
C TYR A 290 -6.31 -3.00 1.30
N PHE A 291 -7.39 -3.64 0.87
CA PHE A 291 -8.34 -4.35 1.72
C PHE A 291 -8.16 -5.86 1.61
N ASP A 292 -8.11 -6.54 2.76
CA ASP A 292 -8.22 -7.99 2.85
C ASP A 292 -9.39 -8.34 3.78
N ALA A 293 -10.32 -9.14 3.27
CA ALA A 293 -11.51 -9.55 4.00
C ALA A 293 -11.25 -10.50 5.18
N GLY A 294 -10.06 -11.09 5.30
CA GLY A 294 -9.72 -12.01 6.38
C GLY A 294 -10.77 -13.12 6.55
N ASP A 295 -11.26 -13.31 7.76
CA ASP A 295 -12.33 -14.27 8.08
C ASP A 295 -13.74 -13.65 8.14
N LEU A 296 -13.89 -12.39 7.71
CA LEU A 296 -15.14 -11.60 7.71
C LEU A 296 -15.76 -11.37 9.09
N LYS A 297 -15.01 -11.55 10.18
CA LYS A 297 -15.50 -11.31 11.54
C LYS A 297 -14.87 -10.05 12.15
N PRO A 298 -15.53 -9.34 13.09
CA PRO A 298 -14.96 -8.16 13.73
C PRO A 298 -13.60 -8.41 14.40
N PRO A 299 -12.74 -7.40 14.54
CA PRO A 299 -12.91 -6.02 14.06
C PRO A 299 -12.31 -5.80 12.65
N LEU A 300 -12.60 -4.66 12.03
CA LEU A 300 -11.80 -4.11 10.94
C LEU A 300 -10.51 -3.48 11.52
N ASN A 301 -9.37 -3.92 10.99
CA ASN A 301 -8.05 -3.48 11.45
C ASN A 301 -7.42 -2.55 10.42
N VAL A 302 -7.26 -1.27 10.74
CA VAL A 302 -6.64 -0.29 9.83
C VAL A 302 -5.20 -0.07 10.25
N TYR A 303 -4.26 -0.33 9.34
CA TYR A 303 -2.84 -0.09 9.54
C TYR A 303 -2.35 1.02 8.61
N PHE A 304 -1.88 2.11 9.19
CA PHE A 304 -1.15 3.15 8.48
C PHE A 304 0.34 2.75 8.46
N ALA A 305 0.90 2.61 7.27
CA ALA A 305 2.31 2.31 7.05
C ALA A 305 3.25 3.38 7.63
N GLY A 306 4.48 2.96 7.94
CA GLY A 306 5.57 3.88 8.27
C GLY A 306 6.18 4.53 7.04
N TYR A 307 7.12 5.43 7.28
CA TYR A 307 7.91 6.09 6.23
C TYR A 307 8.68 5.07 5.39
N ARG A 308 8.59 5.15 4.06
CA ARG A 308 9.26 4.21 3.15
C ARG A 308 9.59 4.81 1.79
N THR A 309 10.88 4.81 1.44
CA THR A 309 11.32 5.23 0.09
C THR A 309 10.84 4.27 -1.00
N LYS A 310 10.90 2.95 -0.74
CA LYS A 310 10.32 1.94 -1.63
C LYS A 310 8.80 1.89 -1.44
N GLU A 311 8.06 2.18 -2.51
CA GLU A 311 6.61 2.18 -2.54
C GLU A 311 6.02 0.79 -2.33
N GLY A 312 4.72 0.75 -2.02
CA GLY A 312 3.97 -0.46 -1.70
C GLY A 312 3.46 -0.46 -0.26
N TYR A 313 3.11 -1.64 0.25
CA TYR A 313 2.43 -1.76 1.55
C TYR A 313 3.35 -2.32 2.64
N GLU A 314 3.19 -1.81 3.85
CA GLU A 314 3.82 -2.34 5.07
C GLU A 314 2.78 -3.08 5.92
N GLY A 315 3.23 -3.98 6.80
CA GLY A 315 2.34 -4.59 7.80
C GLY A 315 1.45 -5.73 7.30
N ARG A 316 1.38 -6.00 5.98
CA ARG A 316 0.54 -7.07 5.39
C ARG A 316 0.63 -8.39 6.16
N ARG A 317 1.82 -8.98 6.24
CA ARG A 317 2.01 -10.27 6.93
C ARG A 317 1.64 -10.22 8.42
N MET A 318 1.83 -9.08 9.08
CA MET A 318 1.44 -8.90 10.47
C MET A 318 -0.08 -8.92 10.60
N MET A 319 -0.78 -8.16 9.76
CA MET A 319 -2.23 -8.08 9.75
C MET A 319 -2.88 -9.41 9.34
N GLU A 320 -2.35 -10.10 8.33
CA GLU A 320 -2.76 -11.48 7.98
C GLU A 320 -2.69 -12.44 9.18
N ASN A 321 -1.64 -12.35 10.01
CA ASN A 321 -1.47 -13.23 11.17
C ASN A 321 -2.47 -12.94 12.31
N PHE A 322 -3.10 -11.76 12.32
CA PHE A 322 -4.19 -11.47 13.25
C PHE A 322 -5.51 -12.15 12.82
N GLY A 323 -5.61 -12.56 11.55
CA GLY A 323 -6.70 -13.41 11.04
C GLY A 323 -8.06 -12.72 10.99
N ALA A 324 -8.07 -11.39 10.93
CA ALA A 324 -9.26 -10.53 10.89
C ALA A 324 -9.23 -9.67 9.62
N PRO A 325 -10.36 -9.10 9.18
CA PRO A 325 -10.38 -8.14 8.07
C PRO A 325 -9.45 -6.96 8.36
N PHE A 326 -8.73 -6.47 7.34
CA PHE A 326 -7.82 -5.34 7.50
C PHE A 326 -7.74 -4.43 6.28
N LEU A 327 -7.39 -3.17 6.54
CA LEU A 327 -6.96 -2.18 5.57
C LEU A 327 -5.50 -1.84 5.82
N LEU A 328 -4.69 -1.79 4.76
CA LEU A 328 -3.38 -1.16 4.77
C LEU A 328 -3.49 0.16 4.01
N ILE A 329 -3.03 1.25 4.62
CA ILE A 329 -3.00 2.58 4.02
C ILE A 329 -1.54 3.02 3.92
N SER A 330 -1.06 3.27 2.71
CA SER A 330 0.34 3.56 2.43
C SER A 330 0.47 4.85 1.63
N ASP A 331 1.23 5.81 2.16
CA ASP A 331 1.42 7.12 1.55
C ASP A 331 2.64 7.07 0.61
N TRP A 332 2.41 7.25 -0.70
CA TRP A 332 3.45 7.15 -1.74
C TRP A 332 3.90 8.52 -2.26
N ARG A 333 3.59 9.60 -1.53
CA ARG A 333 3.98 10.96 -1.89
C ARG A 333 5.36 11.31 -1.33
N LEU A 334 6.05 12.25 -1.96
CA LEU A 334 7.37 12.74 -1.55
C LEU A 334 8.39 11.60 -1.42
N GLU A 335 9.48 11.79 -0.66
CA GLU A 335 10.52 10.76 -0.53
C GLU A 335 10.02 9.43 0.07
N GLY A 336 9.05 9.45 0.98
CA GLY A 336 8.58 8.24 1.65
C GLY A 336 7.25 8.35 2.40
N GLY A 337 6.40 9.31 2.01
CA GLY A 337 5.07 9.56 2.55
C GLY A 337 4.92 11.00 3.10
N ALA A 338 3.74 11.60 2.92
CA ALA A 338 3.39 12.93 3.43
C ALA A 338 2.43 12.85 4.64
N PHE A 339 2.64 11.86 5.51
CA PHE A 339 1.96 11.70 6.80
C PHE A 339 0.42 11.61 6.73
N TYR A 340 -0.12 11.23 5.57
CA TYR A 340 -1.56 11.10 5.34
C TYR A 340 -2.33 12.41 5.53
N LEU A 341 -1.67 13.57 5.49
CA LEU A 341 -2.32 14.87 5.42
C LEU A 341 -2.61 15.23 3.97
N GLY A 342 -3.66 16.02 3.72
CA GLY A 342 -3.98 16.51 2.38
C GLY A 342 -4.96 17.67 2.43
N ASP A 343 -5.65 17.94 1.34
CA ASP A 343 -6.85 18.78 1.38
C ASP A 343 -8.02 18.07 2.10
N VAL A 344 -9.09 18.81 2.40
CA VAL A 344 -10.25 18.28 3.13
C VAL A 344 -10.91 17.11 2.38
N ASP A 345 -10.94 17.14 1.06
CA ASP A 345 -11.56 16.09 0.25
C ASP A 345 -10.73 14.81 0.32
N PHE A 346 -9.40 14.90 0.23
CA PHE A 346 -8.48 13.79 0.46
C PHE A 346 -8.66 13.17 1.85
N GLU A 347 -8.67 13.99 2.91
CA GLU A 347 -8.83 13.47 4.27
C GLU A 347 -10.22 12.83 4.47
N ASN A 348 -11.25 13.35 3.81
CA ASN A 348 -12.59 12.75 3.81
C ASN A 348 -12.62 11.42 3.05
N GLN A 349 -11.85 11.25 1.98
CA GLN A 349 -11.73 9.96 1.28
C GLN A 349 -11.19 8.86 2.21
N ILE A 350 -10.20 9.16 3.06
CA ILE A 350 -9.66 8.20 4.04
C ILE A 350 -10.72 7.80 5.08
N VAL A 351 -11.46 8.76 5.63
CA VAL A 351 -12.56 8.46 6.57
C VAL A 351 -13.63 7.62 5.88
N LYS A 352 -14.03 8.02 4.68
CA LYS A 352 -15.09 7.38 3.91
C LYS A 352 -14.74 5.93 3.59
N ILE A 353 -13.53 5.63 3.11
CA ILE A 353 -13.17 4.26 2.73
C ILE A 353 -13.19 3.32 3.95
N ILE A 354 -12.78 3.79 5.14
CA ILE A 354 -12.85 2.99 6.37
C ILE A 354 -14.32 2.73 6.76
N GLN A 355 -15.17 3.74 6.72
CA GLN A 355 -16.60 3.62 7.02
C GLN A 355 -17.35 2.74 6.01
N ASP A 356 -17.04 2.87 4.73
CA ASP A 356 -17.59 2.03 3.67
C ASP A 356 -17.26 0.56 3.93
N LYS A 357 -16.00 0.25 4.28
CA LYS A 357 -15.60 -1.14 4.57
C LYS A 357 -16.24 -1.70 5.84
N LEU A 358 -16.45 -0.89 6.88
CA LEU A 358 -17.25 -1.30 8.04
C LEU A 358 -18.69 -1.65 7.62
N ARG A 359 -19.32 -0.82 6.78
CA ARG A 359 -20.69 -1.07 6.28
C ARG A 359 -20.79 -2.32 5.40
N GLU A 360 -19.83 -2.49 4.48
CA GLU A 360 -19.73 -3.68 3.62
C GLU A 360 -19.56 -4.98 4.43
N LEU A 361 -18.78 -4.92 5.52
CA LEU A 361 -18.60 -6.04 6.46
C LEU A 361 -19.78 -6.24 7.42
N HIS A 362 -20.76 -5.34 7.42
CA HIS A 362 -21.86 -5.29 8.40
C HIS A 362 -21.38 -5.17 9.85
N PHE A 363 -20.29 -4.45 10.07
CA PHE A 363 -19.71 -4.18 11.38
C PHE A 363 -20.28 -2.89 11.98
N GLN A 364 -20.26 -2.78 13.31
CA GLN A 364 -20.58 -1.51 13.98
C GLN A 364 -19.45 -0.50 13.72
N GLU A 365 -19.74 0.80 13.79
CA GLU A 365 -18.72 1.85 13.65
C GLU A 365 -17.55 1.68 14.63
N SER A 366 -17.84 1.16 15.83
CA SER A 366 -16.86 0.89 16.88
C SER A 366 -16.05 -0.39 16.66
N ASP A 367 -16.44 -1.30 15.77
CA ASP A 367 -15.73 -2.56 15.47
C ASP A 367 -14.47 -2.32 14.64
N LEU A 368 -13.67 -1.35 15.10
CA LEU A 368 -12.58 -0.72 14.40
C LEU A 368 -11.38 -0.60 15.33
N ILE A 369 -10.21 -0.99 14.83
CA ILE A 369 -8.92 -0.73 15.45
C ILE A 369 -8.04 0.02 14.45
N LEU A 370 -7.54 1.20 14.82
CA LEU A 370 -6.53 1.91 14.03
C LEU A 370 -5.16 1.74 14.65
N ALA A 371 -4.13 1.58 13.82
CA ALA A 371 -2.79 1.43 14.31
C ALA A 371 -1.74 1.91 13.32
N GLY A 372 -0.56 2.22 13.86
CA GLY A 372 0.60 2.57 13.06
C GLY A 372 1.85 2.68 13.91
N MET A 373 2.99 2.77 13.25
CA MET A 373 4.29 2.97 13.89
C MET A 373 5.05 4.09 13.20
N SER A 374 5.74 4.95 13.96
CA SER A 374 6.41 6.14 13.44
C SER A 374 5.43 7.00 12.62
N MET A 375 5.69 7.28 11.35
CA MET A 375 4.78 8.02 10.45
C MET A 375 3.31 7.53 10.52
N GLY A 376 3.09 6.22 10.57
CA GLY A 376 1.73 5.65 10.62
C GLY A 376 0.95 6.02 11.88
N THR A 377 1.64 6.40 12.96
CA THR A 377 0.96 6.86 14.19
C THR A 377 0.20 8.17 13.97
N PHE A 378 0.67 9.02 13.07
CA PHE A 378 0.02 10.26 12.71
C PHE A 378 -1.36 9.94 12.12
N GLY A 379 -1.41 9.14 11.05
CA GLY A 379 -2.65 8.73 10.41
C GLY A 379 -3.59 7.99 11.37
N ALA A 380 -3.07 7.02 12.13
CA ALA A 380 -3.88 6.23 13.06
C ALA A 380 -4.56 7.10 14.14
N MET A 381 -3.86 8.08 14.71
CA MET A 381 -4.42 8.96 15.73
C MET A 381 -5.28 10.07 15.12
N TYR A 382 -4.82 10.69 14.02
CA TYR A 382 -5.50 11.80 13.36
C TYR A 382 -6.87 11.36 12.80
N TYR A 383 -6.92 10.24 12.08
CA TYR A 383 -8.19 9.70 11.58
C TYR A 383 -8.98 8.97 12.67
N GLY A 384 -8.32 8.37 13.65
CA GLY A 384 -8.98 7.74 14.80
C GLY A 384 -9.83 8.73 15.60
N ALA A 385 -9.35 9.98 15.75
CA ALA A 385 -10.11 11.07 16.35
C ALA A 385 -11.41 11.40 15.61
N ARG A 386 -11.55 11.02 14.33
CA ARG A 386 -12.75 11.26 13.52
C ARG A 386 -13.68 10.04 13.42
N LEU A 387 -13.26 8.89 13.95
CA LEU A 387 -13.91 7.59 13.72
C LEU A 387 -14.36 6.87 15.01
N ASN A 388 -14.03 7.40 16.20
CA ASN A 388 -14.40 6.84 17.52
C ASN A 388 -14.22 5.30 17.63
N PRO A 389 -13.03 4.76 17.31
CA PRO A 389 -12.78 3.32 17.29
C PRO A 389 -12.80 2.71 18.70
N THR A 390 -12.99 1.38 18.78
CA THR A 390 -12.77 0.64 20.05
C THR A 390 -11.32 0.75 20.53
N GLY A 391 -10.35 0.83 19.62
CA GLY A 391 -8.95 0.95 20.02
C GLY A 391 -8.03 1.63 19.01
N ILE A 392 -6.99 2.28 19.55
CA ILE A 392 -5.89 2.86 18.78
C ILE A 392 -4.57 2.34 19.34
N VAL A 393 -3.70 1.79 18.49
CA VAL A 393 -2.37 1.27 18.89
C VAL A 393 -1.27 2.05 18.18
N LEU A 394 -0.45 2.76 18.96
CA LEU A 394 0.62 3.63 18.47
C LEU A 394 1.98 3.12 18.96
N GLY A 395 2.96 3.06 18.06
CA GLY A 395 4.36 2.86 18.42
C GLY A 395 5.22 4.02 17.92
N LYS A 396 5.95 4.67 18.81
CA LYS A 396 6.83 5.82 18.50
C LYS A 396 6.03 6.97 17.85
N PRO A 397 5.10 7.59 18.61
CA PRO A 397 4.16 8.59 18.09
C PRO A 397 4.87 9.80 17.49
N LEU A 398 4.39 10.24 16.33
CA LEU A 398 4.77 11.49 15.67
C LEU A 398 3.49 12.31 15.43
N ALA A 399 3.41 13.50 16.01
CA ALA A 399 2.21 14.35 16.01
C ALA A 399 2.50 15.76 15.43
N GLU A 400 3.67 16.30 15.72
CA GLU A 400 4.03 17.69 15.43
C GLU A 400 5.02 17.75 14.26
N LEU A 401 4.50 17.77 13.04
CA LEU A 401 5.29 17.79 11.81
C LEU A 401 6.17 19.04 11.65
N GLY A 402 5.66 20.21 12.01
CA GLY A 402 6.44 21.45 12.00
C GLY A 402 7.57 21.38 13.02
N THR A 403 7.29 20.89 14.23
CA THR A 403 8.32 20.64 15.25
C THR A 403 9.37 19.63 14.75
N ILE A 404 8.97 18.57 14.04
CA ILE A 404 9.90 17.60 13.45
C ILE A 404 10.83 18.29 12.42
N ALA A 405 10.28 19.13 11.54
CA ALA A 405 11.05 19.90 10.57
C ALA A 405 12.07 20.82 11.24
N GLN A 406 11.66 21.55 12.28
CA GLN A 406 12.57 22.43 13.03
C GLN A 406 13.65 21.64 13.80
N ASN A 407 13.30 20.46 14.35
CA ASN A 407 14.25 19.62 15.09
C ASN A 407 15.35 19.06 14.20
N GLY A 408 15.10 18.86 12.90
CA GLY A 408 16.12 18.43 11.93
C GLY A 408 17.35 19.33 11.92
N ARG A 409 17.16 20.65 12.06
CA ARG A 409 18.23 21.65 12.03
C ARG A 409 19.10 21.70 13.29
N VAL A 410 18.54 21.34 14.45
CA VAL A 410 19.14 21.70 15.76
C VAL A 410 19.43 20.48 16.64
N ARG A 411 18.57 19.46 16.62
CA ARG A 411 18.56 18.41 17.66
C ARG A 411 19.03 17.05 17.17
N ARG A 412 19.20 16.86 15.86
CA ARG A 412 19.46 15.54 15.27
C ARG A 412 20.84 15.48 14.63
N PRO A 413 21.70 14.51 15.02
CA PRO A 413 22.96 14.27 14.32
C PRO A 413 22.75 13.59 12.96
N ASN A 414 21.62 12.89 12.80
CA ASN A 414 21.19 12.27 11.54
C ASN A 414 19.91 12.96 11.08
N ASP A 415 19.98 13.57 9.91
CA ASP A 415 18.92 14.43 9.37
C ASP A 415 17.67 13.63 8.94
N PHE A 416 16.51 14.28 8.88
CA PHE A 416 15.30 13.79 8.22
C PHE A 416 14.73 14.92 7.36
N ARG A 417 15.52 15.30 6.36
CA ARG A 417 15.28 16.48 5.50
C ARG A 417 13.91 16.49 4.84
N THR A 418 13.39 15.31 4.52
CA THR A 418 12.03 15.17 3.96
C THR A 418 10.94 15.80 4.85
N SER A 419 11.17 16.02 6.15
CA SER A 419 10.23 16.80 6.97
C SER A 419 10.13 18.28 6.58
N GLU A 420 11.20 18.89 6.06
CA GLU A 420 11.14 20.24 5.48
C GLU A 420 10.32 20.21 4.17
N ASP A 421 10.48 19.17 3.36
CA ASP A 421 9.68 18.98 2.14
C ASP A 421 8.18 18.76 2.48
N MET A 422 7.87 17.99 3.52
CA MET A 422 6.50 17.83 4.03
C MET A 422 5.91 19.17 4.48
N GLN A 423 6.69 19.99 5.19
CA GLN A 423 6.24 21.33 5.56
C GLN A 423 6.01 22.19 4.32
N LEU A 424 6.94 22.23 3.36
CA LEU A 424 6.76 22.96 2.10
C LEU A 424 5.59 22.43 1.26
N TYR A 425 5.23 21.16 1.44
CA TYR A 425 4.08 20.52 0.82
C TYR A 425 2.76 21.01 1.41
N PHE A 426 2.68 21.34 2.70
CA PHE A 426 1.42 21.76 3.33
C PHE A 426 1.34 23.26 3.61
N GLU A 427 2.48 23.91 3.82
CA GLU A 427 2.62 25.30 4.27
C GLU A 427 3.37 26.14 3.23
N PRO A 428 3.24 27.48 3.25
CA PRO A 428 3.87 28.36 2.26
C PRO A 428 5.40 28.39 2.37
N ASP A 429 5.97 28.22 3.56
CA ASP A 429 7.40 28.34 3.81
C ASP A 429 7.90 27.51 5.02
N LEU A 430 9.19 27.63 5.33
CA LEU A 430 9.88 26.94 6.44
C LEU A 430 10.00 27.79 7.71
N SER A 431 9.17 28.82 7.87
CA SER A 431 9.17 29.68 9.06
C SER A 431 8.69 28.92 10.29
N GLU A 432 9.04 29.44 11.46
CA GLU A 432 8.54 28.92 12.74
C GLU A 432 7.01 29.05 12.84
N SER A 433 6.43 30.13 12.29
CA SER A 433 4.98 30.32 12.23
C SER A 433 4.30 29.22 11.43
N ALA A 434 4.77 28.95 10.21
CA ALA A 434 4.27 27.86 9.37
C ALA A 434 4.40 26.50 10.09
N SER A 435 5.49 26.30 10.84
CA SER A 435 5.69 25.08 11.63
C SER A 435 4.63 24.93 12.72
N GLN A 436 4.33 26.03 13.43
CA GLN A 436 3.31 26.07 14.48
C GLN A 436 1.90 25.86 13.90
N ASP A 437 1.59 26.42 12.74
CA ASP A 437 0.31 26.25 12.06
C ASP A 437 0.08 24.76 11.68
N LEU A 438 1.12 24.11 11.15
CA LEU A 438 1.09 22.69 10.80
C LEU A 438 0.90 21.81 12.04
N ASP A 439 1.58 22.09 13.15
CA ASP A 439 1.40 21.38 14.42
C ASP A 439 0.00 21.60 14.99
N GLN A 440 -0.50 22.84 14.94
CA GLN A 440 -1.81 23.19 15.44
C GLN A 440 -2.93 22.52 14.65
N ARG A 441 -2.74 22.23 13.36
CA ARG A 441 -3.69 21.45 12.56
C ARG A 441 -3.93 20.07 13.16
N TYR A 442 -2.87 19.34 13.53
CA TYR A 442 -3.00 18.03 14.19
C TYR A 442 -3.74 18.15 15.53
N TRP A 443 -3.33 19.13 16.34
CA TRP A 443 -3.91 19.32 17.67
C TRP A 443 -5.37 19.76 17.63
N LYS A 444 -5.77 20.65 16.72
CA LYS A 444 -7.18 21.03 16.50
C LYS A 444 -8.04 19.84 16.11
N ASN A 445 -7.55 18.98 15.21
CA ASN A 445 -8.29 17.77 14.84
C ASN A 445 -8.48 16.83 16.05
N LEU A 446 -7.42 16.61 16.84
CA LEU A 446 -7.53 15.77 18.03
C LEU A 446 -8.44 16.39 19.10
N GLU A 447 -8.30 17.67 19.41
CA GLU A 447 -9.09 18.37 20.43
C GLU A 447 -10.59 18.40 20.12
N ASN A 448 -10.97 18.34 18.83
CA ASN A 448 -12.36 18.25 18.38
C ASN A 448 -12.82 16.81 18.10
N GLY A 449 -11.97 15.82 18.40
CA GLY A 449 -12.20 14.42 18.08
C GLY A 449 -13.20 13.70 19.00
N GLN A 450 -13.58 12.50 18.60
CA GLN A 450 -14.46 11.58 19.31
C GLN A 450 -13.68 10.33 19.69
N LEU A 451 -13.39 10.17 20.98
CA LEU A 451 -12.58 9.06 21.51
C LEU A 451 -13.15 8.50 22.82
N GLN A 452 -14.43 8.75 23.11
CA GLN A 452 -15.04 8.48 24.42
C GLN A 452 -15.04 6.98 24.76
N ASN A 453 -15.08 6.10 23.75
CA ASN A 453 -15.09 4.66 23.94
C ASN A 453 -13.76 3.98 23.58
N THR A 454 -12.75 4.77 23.21
CA THR A 454 -11.49 4.26 22.69
C THR A 454 -10.55 3.81 23.81
N THR A 455 -9.96 2.62 23.66
CA THR A 455 -8.75 2.23 24.40
C THR A 455 -7.52 2.69 23.63
N LEU A 456 -6.72 3.59 24.21
CA LEU A 456 -5.49 4.08 23.61
C LEU A 456 -4.29 3.29 24.14
N ALA A 457 -3.55 2.63 23.25
CA ALA A 457 -2.29 1.96 23.57
C ALA A 457 -1.13 2.69 22.90
N ILE A 458 -0.15 3.17 23.68
CA ILE A 458 1.00 3.94 23.18
C ILE A 458 2.35 3.44 23.73
N ALA A 459 3.25 3.05 22.83
CA ALA A 459 4.68 2.90 23.13
C ALA A 459 5.42 4.14 22.64
N TYR A 460 6.29 4.71 23.47
CA TYR A 460 7.03 5.94 23.13
C TYR A 460 8.49 5.87 23.60
N MET A 461 9.34 6.72 23.02
CA MET A 461 10.74 6.85 23.39
C MET A 461 10.92 7.99 24.38
N PHE A 462 11.71 7.79 25.44
CA PHE A 462 11.99 8.86 26.41
C PHE A 462 12.85 9.98 25.81
N GLN A 463 13.76 9.64 24.90
CA GLN A 463 14.66 10.58 24.23
C GLN A 463 14.37 10.64 22.73
N ASP A 464 13.08 10.60 22.35
CA ASP A 464 12.67 10.74 20.95
C ASP A 464 13.25 12.03 20.34
N ASP A 465 14.08 11.86 19.32
CA ASP A 465 14.82 12.94 18.67
C ASP A 465 14.04 13.58 17.51
N TYR A 466 12.88 13.02 17.13
CA TYR A 466 11.96 13.60 16.17
C TYR A 466 10.91 14.47 16.89
N ASN A 467 10.14 13.87 17.79
CA ASN A 467 9.00 14.54 18.43
C ASN A 467 8.84 14.10 19.90
N ARG A 468 9.77 14.58 20.74
CA ARG A 468 9.86 14.26 22.17
C ARG A 468 8.54 14.40 22.95
N ASP A 469 7.77 15.44 22.67
CA ASP A 469 6.63 15.82 23.50
C ASP A 469 5.29 15.23 22.98
N ALA A 470 5.32 14.44 21.88
CA ALA A 470 4.17 13.82 21.25
C ALA A 470 3.30 13.02 22.22
N TYR A 471 3.91 12.13 23.02
CA TYR A 471 3.17 11.29 23.97
C TYR A 471 2.41 12.13 25.01
N GLN A 472 3.05 13.15 25.59
CA GLN A 472 2.40 13.97 26.62
C GLN A 472 1.30 14.84 26.00
N GLY A 473 1.51 15.36 24.79
CA GLY A 473 0.49 16.10 24.05
C GLY A 473 -0.74 15.26 23.74
N ILE A 474 -0.55 14.03 23.22
CA ILE A 474 -1.63 13.08 22.95
C ILE A 474 -2.34 12.69 24.25
N ARG A 475 -1.59 12.29 25.28
CA ARG A 475 -2.14 11.87 26.58
C ARG A 475 -3.03 12.94 27.20
N THR A 476 -2.57 14.18 27.21
CA THR A 476 -3.29 15.31 27.82
C THR A 476 -4.63 15.55 27.14
N ARG A 477 -4.66 15.51 25.81
CA ARG A 477 -5.89 15.70 25.03
C ARG A 477 -6.82 14.50 25.11
N PHE A 478 -6.27 13.28 25.01
CA PHE A 478 -7.03 12.05 25.20
C PHE A 478 -7.73 12.01 26.57
N ALA A 479 -7.04 12.41 27.66
CA ALA A 479 -7.65 12.45 28.99
C ALA A 479 -8.81 13.44 29.11
N LYS A 480 -8.84 14.52 28.30
CA LYS A 480 -9.98 15.45 28.24
C LYS A 480 -11.16 14.85 27.48
N LEU A 481 -10.89 14.18 26.36
CA LEU A 481 -11.90 13.57 25.49
C LEU A 481 -12.48 12.27 26.07
N ASN A 482 -11.68 11.56 26.86
CA ASN A 482 -12.04 10.31 27.50
C ASN A 482 -11.50 10.22 28.94
N PRO A 483 -12.10 10.95 29.91
CA PRO A 483 -11.61 11.01 31.29
C PRO A 483 -11.62 9.66 32.03
N THR A 484 -12.49 8.73 31.60
CA THR A 484 -12.60 7.37 32.13
C THR A 484 -11.96 6.33 31.22
N GLY A 485 -11.25 6.78 30.18
CA GLY A 485 -10.70 5.95 29.11
C GLY A 485 -9.52 5.09 29.56
N LYS A 486 -9.32 3.97 28.86
CA LYS A 486 -8.17 3.08 29.10
C LYS A 486 -6.97 3.57 28.31
N LEU A 487 -5.95 4.06 29.00
CA LEU A 487 -4.64 4.40 28.44
C LEU A 487 -3.60 3.34 28.85
N LEU A 488 -3.11 2.57 27.87
CA LEU A 488 -2.04 1.59 28.04
C LEU A 488 -0.74 2.18 27.50
N ALA A 489 0.07 2.79 28.36
CA ALA A 489 1.31 3.45 27.96
C ALA A 489 2.56 2.70 28.40
N LYS A 490 3.60 2.67 27.56
CA LYS A 490 4.93 2.21 27.93
C LYS A 490 6.04 3.06 27.29
N GLY A 491 6.87 3.68 28.12
CA GLY A 491 8.11 4.33 27.69
C GLY A 491 9.26 3.35 27.53
N PHE A 492 10.15 3.64 26.59
CA PHE A 492 11.39 2.91 26.31
C PHE A 492 12.57 3.87 26.26
N GLU A 493 13.73 3.43 26.73
CA GLU A 493 14.98 4.20 26.68
C GLU A 493 15.56 4.22 25.27
N GLY A 494 16.07 5.37 24.86
CA GLY A 494 16.73 5.62 23.58
C GLY A 494 16.05 6.68 22.71
N ARG A 495 16.68 6.94 21.57
CA ARG A 495 16.20 7.77 20.46
C ARG A 495 15.18 7.03 19.61
N HIS A 496 14.57 7.71 18.64
CA HIS A 496 13.43 7.17 17.89
C HIS A 496 13.67 5.79 17.29
N ASN A 497 14.88 5.50 16.78
CA ASN A 497 15.19 4.22 16.13
C ASN A 497 15.80 3.16 17.06
N ASP A 498 15.98 3.48 18.33
CA ASP A 498 16.43 2.53 19.34
C ASP A 498 15.29 1.57 19.74
N GLN A 499 15.65 0.46 20.38
CA GLN A 499 14.73 -0.55 20.96
C GLN A 499 13.56 -1.01 20.06
N THR A 500 13.76 -1.01 18.73
CA THR A 500 12.70 -1.35 17.76
C THR A 500 12.10 -2.73 18.00
N GLY A 501 12.90 -3.76 18.26
CA GLY A 501 12.40 -5.11 18.57
C GLY A 501 11.45 -5.16 19.77
N PRO A 502 11.86 -4.68 20.96
CA PRO A 502 10.99 -4.57 22.14
C PRO A 502 9.69 -3.79 21.90
N ILE A 503 9.74 -2.72 21.11
CA ILE A 503 8.56 -1.88 20.78
C ILE A 503 7.60 -2.62 19.87
N VAL A 504 8.09 -3.24 18.79
CA VAL A 504 7.27 -4.08 17.90
C VAL A 504 6.59 -5.20 18.70
N ALA A 505 7.33 -5.86 19.59
CA ALA A 505 6.77 -6.89 20.45
C ALA A 505 5.69 -6.34 21.40
N TRP A 506 5.86 -5.14 21.94
CA TRP A 506 4.85 -4.49 22.78
C TRP A 506 3.61 -4.08 21.99
N PHE A 507 3.81 -3.48 20.81
CA PHE A 507 2.77 -3.08 19.88
C PHE A 507 1.88 -4.28 19.52
N GLN A 508 2.48 -5.39 19.09
CA GLN A 508 1.76 -6.62 18.75
C GLN A 508 1.01 -7.21 19.96
N ARG A 509 1.57 -7.11 21.17
CA ARG A 509 0.88 -7.56 22.39
C ARG A 509 -0.36 -6.72 22.69
N GLN A 510 -0.29 -5.39 22.54
CA GLN A 510 -1.47 -4.54 22.76
C GLN A 510 -2.52 -4.74 21.66
N TYR A 511 -2.07 -4.97 20.43
CA TYR A 511 -2.96 -5.36 19.34
C TYR A 511 -3.73 -6.65 19.68
N TRP A 512 -3.04 -7.69 20.13
CA TRP A 512 -3.69 -8.94 20.57
C TRP A 512 -4.61 -8.74 21.78
N TYR A 513 -4.28 -7.83 22.70
CA TYR A 513 -5.17 -7.49 23.80
C TYR A 513 -6.49 -6.90 23.28
N LEU A 514 -6.46 -5.95 22.34
CA LEU A 514 -7.68 -5.42 21.73
C LEU A 514 -8.42 -6.49 20.92
N LEU A 515 -7.73 -7.29 20.10
CA LEU A 515 -8.36 -8.40 19.37
C LEU A 515 -9.06 -9.40 20.30
N SER A 516 -8.55 -9.59 21.51
CA SER A 516 -9.17 -10.49 22.49
C SER A 516 -10.54 -10.03 22.99
N THR A 517 -10.85 -8.73 22.91
CA THR A 517 -12.20 -8.22 23.23
C THR A 517 -13.23 -8.64 22.19
N PHE A 518 -12.77 -9.02 20.99
CA PHE A 518 -13.57 -9.62 19.92
C PHE A 518 -13.49 -11.16 19.91
N GLY A 519 -13.00 -11.77 20.98
CA GLY A 519 -12.88 -13.23 21.11
C GLY A 519 -11.72 -13.85 20.31
N ARG A 520 -10.83 -13.04 19.72
CA ARG A 520 -9.70 -13.54 18.92
C ARG A 520 -8.50 -13.89 19.79
N LYS A 521 -7.78 -14.94 19.41
CA LYS A 521 -6.60 -15.45 20.14
C LYS A 521 -5.42 -15.66 19.20
N PRO A 522 -4.18 -15.48 19.69
CA PRO A 522 -3.00 -15.78 18.88
C PRO A 522 -2.99 -17.24 18.44
N VAL A 523 -2.69 -17.49 17.17
CA VAL A 523 -2.41 -18.84 16.68
C VAL A 523 -1.10 -19.30 17.33
N ARG A 524 -1.20 -20.13 18.39
CA ARG A 524 -0.03 -20.70 19.05
C ARG A 524 0.73 -21.55 18.04
N LYS A 525 1.93 -21.12 17.64
CA LYS A 525 2.87 -22.02 16.96
C LYS A 525 3.17 -23.17 17.93
N PRO A 526 3.09 -24.45 17.51
CA PRO A 526 3.53 -25.53 18.36
C PRO A 526 4.98 -25.25 18.78
N HIS A 527 5.25 -25.28 20.08
CA HIS A 527 6.60 -25.12 20.60
C HIS A 527 7.51 -26.11 19.85
N LYS A 528 8.46 -25.59 19.07
CA LYS A 528 9.61 -26.41 18.66
C LYS A 528 10.25 -26.85 19.98
N LYS A 529 10.10 -28.13 20.35
CA LYS A 529 10.83 -28.74 21.45
C LYS A 529 12.28 -28.31 21.27
N ALA A 530 12.81 -27.58 22.25
CA ALA A 530 14.21 -27.19 22.27
C ALA A 530 15.02 -28.45 21.95
N ARG A 531 15.80 -28.39 20.86
CA ARG A 531 16.76 -29.42 20.53
C ARG A 531 17.66 -29.54 21.76
N LYS A 532 17.44 -30.56 22.59
CA LYS A 532 18.37 -30.91 23.67
C LYS A 532 19.72 -31.07 23.00
N GLN A 533 20.62 -30.11 23.21
CA GLN A 533 22.04 -30.37 23.03
C GLN A 533 22.35 -31.56 23.93
N LYS A 534 22.56 -32.72 23.31
CA LYS A 534 23.25 -33.83 23.97
C LYS A 534 24.67 -33.32 24.21
N LYS A 535 24.94 -32.85 25.44
CA LYS A 535 26.27 -32.93 26.04
C LYS A 535 26.43 -34.34 26.61
N GLY A 536 27.61 -34.93 26.41
CA GLY A 536 28.04 -36.24 26.91
C GLY A 536 28.19 -37.26 25.77
N ALA A 537 29.33 -37.86 25.52
CA ALA A 537 30.61 -37.92 26.24
C ALA A 537 31.77 -37.98 25.22
#